data_AF-B5RKH5-F1
#
_entry.id   AF-B5RKH5-F1
#
_cell.length_a   1.000
_cell.length_b   1.000
_cell.length_c   1.000
_cell.angle_alpha   90.00
_cell.angle_beta   90.00
_cell.angle_gamma   90.00
#
_symmetry.space_group_name_H-M   'P 1'
#
loop_
_entity.id
_entity.type
_entity.pdbx_description
1 polymer ?
#
loop_
_entity_poly.entity_id
_entity_poly.type
_entity_poly.pdbx_seq_one_letter_code
_entity_poly.pdbx_strand_id
1 'polypeptide(L)'
;MIALLLLFFVALGAGVLSGVVGTGSSLIMLPVLVATYGPRIAVPVMAIASLFGNIGRVIVWWHEIRWRPVFAYSLAGVPAAVLGAHTLLTISPGTVEVFLAAFFLAMIPLRRLIRRSNLHLNLWHMSLAGAIVGFMTGFALSTGPLSVPVFTGQCEYR
;
A
#
# COMPACT_ATOMS: atom_id res chain seq x y z
N MET A 1 -23.12 13.79 12.42
CA MET A 1 -23.12 12.66 13.39
C MET A 1 -23.22 11.29 12.71
N ILE A 2 -24.25 11.04 11.89
CA ILE A 2 -24.49 9.73 11.24
C ILE A 2 -23.34 9.27 10.34
N ALA A 3 -22.75 10.19 9.56
CA ALA A 3 -21.61 9.87 8.69
C ALA A 3 -20.37 9.39 9.48
N LEU A 4 -20.11 9.96 10.66
CA LEU A 4 -18.97 9.57 11.51
C LEU A 4 -19.17 8.18 12.13
N LEU A 5 -20.40 7.85 12.53
CA LEU A 5 -20.75 6.53 13.03
C LEU A 5 -20.59 5.46 11.93
N LEU A 6 -21.08 5.74 10.72
CA LEU A 6 -20.89 4.86 9.56
C LEU A 6 -19.39 4.66 9.25
N LEU A 7 -18.61 5.75 9.23
CA LEU A 7 -17.17 5.68 8.98
C LEU A 7 -16.46 4.86 10.06
N PHE A 8 -16.86 5.00 11.33
CA PHE A 8 -16.30 4.24 12.44
C PHE A 8 -16.54 2.74 12.28
N PHE A 9 -17.79 2.31 12.04
CA PHE A 9 -18.10 0.89 11.87
C PHE A 9 -17.44 0.29 10.61
N VAL A 10 -17.38 1.05 9.52
CA VAL A 10 -16.68 0.63 8.29
C VAL A 10 -15.17 0.49 8.54
N ALA A 11 -14.55 1.48 9.20
CA ALA A 11 -13.12 1.44 9.52
C ALA A 11 -12.79 0.31 10.50
N LEU A 12 -13.67 0.03 11.46
CA LEU A 12 -13.50 -1.05 12.43
C LEU A 12 -13.62 -2.42 11.75
N GLY A 13 -14.64 -2.63 10.91
CA GLY A 13 -14.79 -3.84 10.10
C GLY A 13 -13.63 -4.04 9.12
N ALA A 14 -13.19 -2.97 8.44
CA ALA A 14 -12.03 -2.98 7.55
C ALA A 14 -10.73 -3.27 8.31
N GLY A 15 -10.58 -2.78 9.54
CA GLY A 15 -9.46 -3.05 10.43
C GLY A 15 -9.38 -4.52 10.85
N VAL A 16 -10.51 -5.11 11.23
CA VAL A 16 -10.60 -6.55 11.54
C VAL A 16 -10.29 -7.40 10.30
N LEU A 17 -10.89 -7.07 9.15
CA LEU A 17 -10.59 -7.72 7.87
C LEU A 17 -9.11 -7.56 7.48
N SER A 18 -8.51 -6.39 7.73
CA SER A 18 -7.09 -6.14 7.48
C SER A 18 -6.19 -6.95 8.41
N GLY A 19 -6.63 -7.20 9.65
CA GLY A 19 -5.92 -8.06 10.59
C GLY A 19 -5.91 -9.53 10.16
N VAL A 20 -7.02 -10.01 9.57
CA VAL A 20 -7.17 -11.39 9.11
C VAL A 20 -6.50 -11.63 7.74
N VAL A 21 -6.71 -10.72 6.78
CA VAL A 21 -6.22 -10.87 5.39
C VAL A 21 -4.80 -10.32 5.22
N GLY A 22 -4.33 -9.47 6.14
CA GLY A 22 -2.99 -8.87 6.12
C GLY A 22 -2.80 -7.79 5.05
N THR A 23 -3.48 -7.84 3.90
CA THR A 23 -3.39 -6.81 2.84
C THR A 23 -4.70 -6.67 2.07
N GLY A 24 -4.96 -5.49 1.49
CA GLY A 24 -6.07 -5.29 0.54
C GLY A 24 -7.36 -4.68 1.10
N SER A 25 -7.50 -4.51 2.41
CA SER A 25 -8.57 -3.67 3.01
C SER A 25 -8.54 -2.25 2.43
N SER A 26 -7.33 -1.72 2.22
CA SER A 26 -7.11 -0.42 1.62
C SER A 26 -7.41 -0.35 0.11
N LEU A 27 -7.40 -1.47 -0.61
CA LEU A 27 -7.81 -1.50 -2.02
C LEU A 27 -9.33 -1.38 -2.17
N ILE A 28 -10.09 -1.87 -1.18
CA ILE A 28 -11.56 -1.82 -1.20
C ILE A 28 -12.05 -0.45 -0.70
N MET A 29 -11.39 0.10 0.33
CA MET A 29 -11.84 1.33 0.98
C MET A 29 -11.49 2.58 0.17
N LEU A 30 -10.38 2.58 -0.58
CA LEU A 30 -9.94 3.76 -1.35
C LEU A 30 -10.94 4.19 -2.43
N PRO A 31 -11.46 3.30 -3.31
CA PRO A 31 -12.47 3.69 -4.31
C PRO A 31 -13.73 4.28 -3.69
N VAL A 32 -14.17 3.73 -2.55
CA VAL A 32 -15.37 4.23 -1.83
C VAL A 32 -15.13 5.65 -1.31
N LEU A 33 -13.96 5.91 -0.71
CA LEU A 33 -13.58 7.24 -0.24
C LEU A 33 -13.37 8.23 -1.40
N VAL A 34 -12.75 7.80 -2.50
CA VAL A 34 -12.57 8.65 -3.69
C VAL A 34 -13.91 9.02 -4.30
N ALA A 35 -14.85 8.07 -4.42
CA ALA A 35 -16.18 8.33 -4.97
C ALA A 35 -17.03 9.26 -4.08
N THR A 36 -16.77 9.32 -2.77
CA THR A 36 -17.56 10.12 -1.82
C THR A 36 -16.94 11.47 -1.47
N TYR A 37 -15.61 11.55 -1.36
CA TYR A 37 -14.89 12.73 -0.88
C TYR A 37 -13.83 13.26 -1.88
N GLY A 38 -13.67 12.60 -3.02
CA GLY A 38 -12.64 12.90 -4.00
C GLY A 38 -11.24 12.46 -3.55
N PRO A 39 -10.28 12.34 -4.49
CA PRO A 39 -8.94 11.83 -4.21
C PRO A 39 -8.15 12.70 -3.23
N ARG A 40 -8.40 14.02 -3.23
CA ARG A 40 -7.66 15.00 -2.40
C ARG A 40 -7.87 14.82 -0.90
N ILE A 41 -9.05 14.35 -0.49
CA ILE A 41 -9.36 14.06 0.93
C ILE A 41 -9.15 12.57 1.22
N ALA A 42 -9.57 11.70 0.30
CA ALA A 42 -9.48 10.25 0.47
C ALA A 42 -8.04 9.78 0.74
N VAL A 43 -7.07 10.23 -0.07
CA VAL A 43 -5.70 9.72 -0.02
C VAL A 43 -4.99 10.04 1.30
N PRO A 44 -4.99 11.30 1.80
CA PRO A 44 -4.38 11.61 3.10
C PRO A 44 -5.03 10.90 4.28
N VAL A 45 -6.38 10.84 4.31
CA VAL A 45 -7.12 10.13 5.38
C VAL A 45 -6.71 8.66 5.42
N MET A 46 -6.59 8.05 4.24
CA MET A 46 -6.20 6.66 4.10
C MET A 46 -4.74 6.40 4.45
N ALA A 47 -3.84 7.33 4.13
CA ALA A 47 -2.45 7.26 4.51
C ALA A 47 -2.28 7.24 6.04
N ILE A 48 -3.00 8.12 6.74
CA ILE A 48 -3.00 8.16 8.22
C ILE A 48 -3.57 6.86 8.79
N ALA A 49 -4.74 6.41 8.30
CA ALA A 49 -5.35 5.17 8.75
C ALA A 49 -4.43 3.95 8.55
N SER A 50 -3.78 3.87 7.38
CA SER A 50 -2.85 2.79 7.05
C SER A 50 -1.58 2.84 7.90
N LEU A 51 -1.08 4.03 8.23
CA LEU A 51 0.07 4.20 9.12
C LEU A 51 -0.21 3.60 10.51
N PHE A 52 -1.32 3.99 11.14
CA PHE A 52 -1.70 3.45 12.45
C PHE A 52 -1.94 1.94 12.40
N GLY A 53 -2.62 1.45 11.36
CA GLY A 53 -2.84 0.01 11.17
C GLY A 53 -1.53 -0.78 10.98
N ASN A 54 -0.53 -0.19 10.34
CA ASN A 54 0.78 -0.81 10.16
C ASN A 54 1.64 -0.75 11.44
N ILE A 55 1.59 0.34 12.19
CA ILE A 55 2.28 0.46 13.49
C ILE A 55 1.78 -0.62 14.44
N GLY A 56 0.47 -0.84 14.53
CA GLY A 56 -0.10 -1.92 15.35
C GLY A 56 0.47 -3.29 14.98
N ARG A 57 0.60 -3.57 13.67
CA ARG A 57 1.22 -4.82 13.20
C ARG A 57 2.70 -4.92 13.52
N VAL A 58 3.45 -3.82 13.38
CA VAL A 58 4.88 -3.78 13.75
C VAL A 58 5.07 -4.06 15.24
N ILE A 59 4.22 -3.49 16.11
CA ILE A 59 4.29 -3.72 17.55
C ILE A 59 4.00 -5.19 17.90
N VAL A 60 2.93 -5.76 17.33
CA VAL A 60 2.54 -7.15 17.59
C VAL A 60 3.61 -8.15 17.12
N TRP A 61 4.22 -7.90 15.97
CA TRP A 61 5.15 -8.84 15.33
C TRP A 61 6.62 -8.40 15.40
N TRP A 62 6.96 -7.46 16.29
CA TRP A 62 8.28 -6.79 16.29
C TRP A 62 9.47 -7.76 16.32
N HIS A 63 9.34 -8.89 17.03
CA HIS A 63 10.39 -9.91 17.16
C HIS A 63 10.62 -10.72 15.88
N GLU A 64 9.62 -10.81 14.99
CA GLU A 64 9.70 -11.57 13.74
C GLU A 64 10.22 -10.70 12.57
N ILE A 65 10.40 -9.40 12.79
CA ILE A 65 10.81 -8.46 11.74
C ILE A 65 12.30 -8.60 11.45
N ARG A 66 12.62 -8.95 10.20
CA ARG A 66 13.99 -8.86 9.69
C ARG A 66 14.31 -7.43 9.29
N TRP A 67 15.01 -6.71 10.15
CA TRP A 67 15.32 -5.28 9.97
C TRP A 67 16.18 -4.97 8.74
N ARG A 68 17.11 -5.85 8.34
CA ARG A 68 18.00 -5.60 7.19
C ARG A 68 17.24 -5.36 5.87
N PRO A 69 16.34 -6.26 5.42
CA PRO A 69 15.43 -6.00 4.30
C PRO A 69 14.57 -4.76 4.46
N VAL A 70 14.04 -4.53 5.67
CA VAL A 70 13.18 -3.37 5.95
C VAL A 70 13.92 -2.07 5.71
N PHE A 71 15.16 -1.95 6.19
CA PHE A 71 15.98 -0.76 5.95
C PHE A 71 16.33 -0.60 4.46
N ALA A 72 16.75 -1.67 3.77
CA ALA A 72 17.07 -1.59 2.34
C ALA A 72 15.85 -1.13 1.51
N TYR A 73 14.67 -1.66 1.82
CA TYR A 73 13.42 -1.28 1.17
C TYR A 73 13.00 0.16 1.52
N SER A 74 13.05 0.53 2.80
CA SER A 74 12.59 1.84 3.28
C SER A 74 13.50 2.99 2.86
N LEU A 75 14.82 2.75 2.79
CA LEU A 75 15.79 3.78 2.39
C LEU A 75 15.51 4.31 0.98
N ALA A 76 15.10 3.44 0.07
CA ALA A 76 14.70 3.81 -1.28
C ALA A 76 13.20 4.16 -1.37
N GLY A 77 12.35 3.48 -0.61
CA GLY A 77 10.91 3.66 -0.67
C GLY A 77 10.38 4.95 -0.05
N VAL A 78 10.97 5.43 1.06
CA VAL A 78 10.57 6.69 1.70
C VAL A 78 10.77 7.91 0.77
N PRO A 79 11.96 8.17 0.20
CA PRO A 79 12.13 9.30 -0.71
C PRO A 79 11.27 9.16 -1.97
N ALA A 80 11.11 7.95 -2.49
CA ALA A 80 10.21 7.69 -3.62
C ALA A 80 8.75 7.98 -3.27
N ALA A 81 8.29 7.64 -2.07
CA ALA A 81 6.94 7.96 -1.60
C ALA A 81 6.72 9.46 -1.45
N VAL A 82 7.73 10.21 -0.98
CA VAL A 82 7.67 11.68 -0.93
C VAL A 82 7.51 12.24 -2.35
N LEU A 83 8.27 11.74 -3.32
CA LEU A 83 8.14 12.13 -4.73
C LEU A 83 6.75 11.80 -5.29
N GLY A 84 6.21 10.61 -5.01
CA GLY A 84 4.87 10.21 -5.42
C GLY A 84 3.76 11.06 -4.80
N ALA A 85 3.88 11.40 -3.51
CA ALA A 85 2.92 12.28 -2.84
C ALA A 85 2.98 13.71 -3.42
N HIS A 86 4.18 14.21 -3.72
CA HIS A 86 4.34 15.50 -4.36
C HIS A 86 3.69 15.53 -5.76
N THR A 87 3.88 14.50 -6.58
CA THR A 87 3.27 14.42 -7.91
C THR A 87 1.74 14.30 -7.85
N LEU A 88 1.20 13.61 -6.85
CA LEU A 88 -0.25 13.57 -6.61
C LEU A 88 -0.82 14.98 -6.35
N LEU A 89 -0.10 15.82 -5.61
CA LEU A 89 -0.55 17.17 -5.26
C LEU A 89 -0.42 18.18 -6.39
N THR A 90 0.43 17.94 -7.39
CA THR A 90 0.65 18.84 -8.53
C THR A 90 -0.19 18.51 -9.75
N ILE A 91 -0.76 17.30 -9.82
CA ILE A 91 -1.54 16.81 -10.96
C ILE A 91 -3.04 17.08 -10.76
N SER A 92 -3.78 17.25 -11.87
CA SER A 92 -5.22 17.46 -11.83
C SER A 92 -5.98 16.22 -11.30
N PRO A 93 -7.08 16.40 -10.54
CA PRO A 93 -7.84 15.28 -9.98
C PRO A 93 -8.29 14.23 -11.00
N GLY A 94 -8.64 14.65 -12.23
CA GLY A 94 -9.06 13.73 -13.29
C GLY A 94 -7.96 12.77 -13.74
N THR A 95 -6.69 13.21 -13.77
CA THR A 95 -5.56 12.34 -14.10
C THR A 95 -5.31 11.31 -13.00
N VAL A 96 -5.55 11.67 -11.73
CA VAL A 96 -5.44 10.75 -10.59
C VAL A 96 -6.50 9.65 -10.68
N GLU A 97 -7.74 10.00 -11.04
CA GLU A 97 -8.81 9.02 -11.23
C GLU A 97 -8.51 8.04 -12.37
N VAL A 98 -8.04 8.54 -13.52
CA VAL A 98 -7.63 7.69 -14.67
C VAL A 98 -6.49 6.76 -14.26
N PHE A 99 -5.50 7.27 -13.53
CA PHE A 99 -4.36 6.47 -13.07
C PHE A 99 -4.79 5.40 -12.06
N LEU A 100 -5.67 5.74 -11.11
CA LEU A 100 -6.25 4.78 -10.17
C LEU A 100 -7.02 3.68 -10.91
N ALA A 101 -7.88 4.04 -11.87
CA ALA A 101 -8.62 3.08 -12.67
C ALA A 101 -7.69 2.13 -13.45
N ALA A 102 -6.66 2.68 -14.10
CA ALA A 102 -5.64 1.90 -14.81
C ALA A 102 -4.88 0.97 -13.86
N PHE A 103 -4.53 1.44 -12.66
CA PHE A 103 -3.84 0.63 -11.66
C PHE A 103 -4.71 -0.54 -11.17
N PHE A 104 -5.98 -0.30 -10.83
CA PHE A 104 -6.89 -1.37 -10.39
C PHE A 104 -7.06 -2.44 -11.48
N LEU A 105 -7.15 -2.03 -12.75
CA LEU A 105 -7.18 -2.95 -13.88
C LEU A 105 -5.87 -3.73 -14.02
N ALA A 106 -4.72 -3.05 -13.93
CA ALA A 106 -3.40 -3.66 -14.04
C ALA A 106 -3.07 -4.62 -12.88
N MET A 107 -3.67 -4.40 -11.70
CA MET A 107 -3.52 -5.28 -10.54
C MET A 107 -4.02 -6.71 -10.81
N ILE A 108 -5.06 -6.89 -11.63
CA ILE A 108 -5.63 -8.21 -11.94
C ILE A 108 -4.61 -9.13 -12.65
N PRO A 109 -4.01 -8.75 -13.80
CA PRO A 109 -2.99 -9.57 -14.45
C PRO A 109 -1.71 -9.63 -13.61
N LEU A 110 -1.32 -8.54 -12.96
CA LEU A 110 -0.09 -8.48 -12.16
C LEU A 110 -0.11 -9.48 -11.00
N ARG A 111 -1.24 -9.57 -10.28
CA ARG A 111 -1.43 -10.56 -9.20
C ARG A 111 -1.38 -12.00 -9.73
N ARG A 112 -1.81 -12.22 -10.97
CA ARG A 112 -1.77 -13.53 -11.63
C ARG A 112 -0.35 -13.92 -12.05
N LEU A 113 0.43 -12.95 -12.54
CA LEU A 113 1.81 -13.12 -12.96
C LEU A 113 2.73 -13.40 -11.77
N ILE A 114 2.56 -12.64 -10.69
CA ILE A 114 3.38 -12.77 -9.48
C ILE A 114 3.16 -14.14 -8.80
N ARG A 115 1.93 -14.66 -8.83
CA ARG A 115 1.63 -16.00 -8.31
C ARG A 115 2.33 -17.14 -9.07
N ARG A 116 2.90 -16.85 -10.25
CA ARG A 116 3.64 -17.81 -11.07
C ARG A 116 5.16 -17.63 -10.99
N SER A 117 5.64 -16.54 -10.43
CA SER A 117 7.07 -16.25 -10.32
C SER A 117 7.59 -16.69 -8.95
N ASN A 118 8.48 -17.68 -8.91
CA ASN A 118 9.38 -17.92 -7.78
C ASN A 118 10.40 -16.77 -7.76
N LEU A 119 10.05 -15.64 -7.15
CA LEU A 119 10.88 -14.44 -7.13
C LEU A 119 12.02 -14.61 -6.13
N HIS A 120 13.23 -14.87 -6.61
CA HIS A 120 14.43 -14.90 -5.78
C HIS A 120 15.01 -13.48 -5.69
N LEU A 121 14.80 -12.78 -4.57
CA LEU A 121 15.12 -11.35 -4.46
C LEU A 121 16.28 -11.08 -3.48
N ASN A 122 17.40 -10.60 -4.04
CA ASN A 122 18.52 -10.04 -3.27
C ASN A 122 18.22 -8.66 -2.66
N LEU A 123 19.05 -8.19 -1.72
CA LEU A 123 18.93 -6.88 -1.04
C LEU A 123 18.84 -5.69 -2.01
N TRP A 124 19.53 -5.73 -3.15
CA TRP A 124 19.41 -4.70 -4.19
C TRP A 124 18.01 -4.65 -4.80
N HIS A 125 17.40 -5.81 -5.04
CA HIS A 125 16.03 -5.88 -5.53
C HIS A 125 15.03 -5.39 -4.49
N MET A 126 15.32 -5.53 -3.19
CA MET A 126 14.51 -4.93 -2.12
C MET A 126 14.52 -3.40 -2.19
N SER A 127 15.68 -2.80 -2.44
CA SER A 127 15.80 -1.36 -2.60
C SER A 127 15.04 -0.86 -3.84
N LEU A 128 15.22 -1.53 -4.99
CA LEU A 128 14.49 -1.18 -6.22
C LEU A 128 12.97 -1.37 -6.07
N ALA A 129 12.54 -2.49 -5.49
CA ALA A 129 11.14 -2.73 -5.18
C ALA A 129 10.60 -1.68 -4.21
N GLY A 130 11.39 -1.31 -3.19
CA GLY A 130 11.12 -0.23 -2.26
C GLY A 130 10.86 1.09 -2.98
N ALA A 131 11.72 1.48 -3.92
CA ALA A 131 11.54 2.71 -4.70
C ALA A 131 10.24 2.69 -5.52
N ILE A 132 9.99 1.62 -6.28
CA ILE A 132 8.80 1.51 -7.15
C ILE A 132 7.53 1.51 -6.31
N VAL A 133 7.49 0.65 -5.29
CA VAL A 133 6.33 0.52 -4.42
C VAL A 133 6.12 1.78 -3.58
N GLY A 134 7.19 2.38 -3.09
CA GLY A 134 7.16 3.64 -2.35
C GLY A 134 6.54 4.75 -3.17
N PHE A 135 7.03 4.97 -4.40
CA PHE A 135 6.46 5.95 -5.32
C PHE A 135 4.97 5.73 -5.58
N MET A 136 4.58 4.50 -5.93
CA MET A 136 3.18 4.15 -6.14
C MET A 136 2.33 4.44 -4.89
N THR A 137 2.83 4.08 -3.71
CA THR A 137 2.12 4.30 -2.44
C THR A 137 1.92 5.79 -2.16
N GLY A 138 2.95 6.61 -2.39
CA GLY A 138 2.85 8.06 -2.27
C GLY A 138 1.87 8.69 -3.27
N PHE A 139 1.82 8.15 -4.49
CA PHE A 139 0.97 8.67 -5.57
C PHE A 139 -0.54 8.40 -5.40
N ALA A 140 -0.96 7.57 -4.43
CA ALA A 140 -2.33 7.14 -4.11
C ALA A 140 -2.63 5.64 -4.35
N LEU A 141 -1.64 4.78 -4.57
CA LEU A 141 -1.92 3.36 -4.81
C LEU A 141 -1.76 2.53 -3.53
N SER A 142 -2.76 1.71 -3.21
CA SER A 142 -2.57 0.65 -2.22
C SER A 142 -1.75 -0.48 -2.83
N THR A 143 -0.48 -0.55 -2.43
CA THR A 143 0.51 -1.51 -2.94
C THR A 143 0.62 -2.78 -2.10
N GLY A 144 -0.31 -3.00 -1.16
CA GLY A 144 -0.33 -4.17 -0.27
C GLY A 144 -0.09 -5.52 -1.00
N PRO A 145 -0.77 -5.83 -2.12
CA PRO A 145 -0.55 -7.07 -2.86
C PRO A 145 0.80 -7.17 -3.57
N LEU A 146 1.50 -6.04 -3.76
CA LEU A 146 2.83 -5.98 -4.37
C LEU A 146 3.94 -6.18 -3.33
N SER A 147 3.77 -5.65 -2.12
CA SER A 147 4.78 -5.80 -1.06
C SER A 147 4.89 -7.23 -0.53
N VAL A 148 3.77 -7.96 -0.41
CA VAL A 148 3.76 -9.35 0.07
C VAL A 148 4.69 -10.27 -0.73
N PRO A 149 4.56 -10.38 -2.07
CA PRO A 149 5.41 -11.28 -2.86
C PRO A 149 6.88 -10.85 -2.90
N VAL A 150 7.17 -9.56 -2.76
CA VAL A 150 8.55 -9.05 -2.67
C VAL A 150 9.22 -9.60 -1.40
N PHE A 151 8.57 -9.46 -0.24
CA PHE A 151 9.15 -9.94 1.03
C PHE A 151 9.18 -11.47 1.14
N THR A 152 8.18 -12.19 0.62
CA THR A 152 8.19 -13.67 0.63
C THR A 152 9.28 -14.22 -0.30
N GLY A 153 9.48 -13.62 -1.48
CA GLY A 153 10.52 -14.06 -2.42
C GLY A 153 11.95 -13.97 -1.88
N GLN A 154 12.22 -13.06 -0.94
CA GLN A 154 13.52 -13.03 -0.24
C GLN A 154 13.61 -14.03 0.89
N CYS A 155 12.50 -14.40 1.54
CA CYS A 155 12.50 -15.49 2.51
C CYS A 155 12.83 -16.82 1.85
N GLU A 156 12.32 -17.11 0.65
CA GLU A 156 12.60 -18.35 -0.09
C GLU A 156 14.06 -18.46 -0.62
N TYR A 157 14.77 -17.33 -0.75
CA TYR A 157 16.15 -17.32 -1.28
C TYR A 157 17.20 -17.80 -0.27
N ARG A 158 16.85 -17.95 1.02
CA ARG A 158 17.82 -18.22 2.09
C ARG A 158 17.35 -19.32 3.01
#